data_AF-A0A942A1Y8-F1
#
_entry.id   AF-A0A942A1Y8-F1
#
_cell.length_a   1.000
_cell.length_b   1.000
_cell.length_c   1.000
_cell.angle_alpha   90.00
_cell.angle_beta   90.00
_cell.angle_gamma   90.00
#
_symmetry.space_group_name_H-M   'P 1'
#
loop_
_entity.id
_entity.type
_entity.pdbx_description
1 polymer ?
#
loop_
_entity_poly.entity_id
_entity_poly.type
_entity_poly.pdbx_seq_one_letter_code
_entity_poly.pdbx_strand_id
1 'polypeptide(L)'
;MNRPRLPVAIIAMLFFISAGMARAQVYKWTDASGQVHYGQKKPDDATQVQTLDIAPSPPAASATNADSAAEVARLNALSEKMARERQAAEQARQEQAIRDLEQANQQLKNDLLNQQLQQQKEKEKEKDDSDSVVFGYPPFYPYPYPRPYPSYPPKPHPPQPWPCEPWPACRQPPPPEPPRPGPLAKPNPTFQPAPARVAPTPKAFFRSP
;
A
#
# COMPACT_ATOMS: atom_id res chain seq x y z
N MET A 1 46.16 53.84 -54.62
CA MET A 1 45.75 52.64 -55.39
C MET A 1 46.55 51.45 -54.89
N ASN A 2 46.07 50.74 -53.88
CA ASN A 2 46.77 49.60 -53.29
C ASN A 2 46.29 48.33 -53.98
N ARG A 3 47.13 47.74 -54.84
CA ARG A 3 46.85 46.44 -55.48
C ARG A 3 46.98 45.34 -54.42
N PRO A 4 45.94 44.54 -54.14
CA PRO A 4 46.08 43.40 -53.25
C PRO A 4 47.05 42.39 -53.89
N ARG A 5 48.00 41.93 -53.08
CA ARG A 5 49.05 40.98 -53.46
C ARG A 5 48.39 39.67 -53.89
N LEU A 6 48.59 39.26 -55.15
CA LEU A 6 48.16 37.99 -55.74
C LEU A 6 48.21 36.73 -54.83
N PRO A 7 49.20 36.53 -53.93
CA PRO A 7 49.23 35.32 -53.10
C PRO A 7 48.08 35.18 -52.09
N VAL A 8 47.50 36.28 -51.60
CA VAL A 8 46.44 36.22 -50.56
C VAL A 8 45.10 35.79 -51.17
N ALA A 9 44.84 36.19 -52.42
CA ALA A 9 43.62 35.81 -53.14
C ALA A 9 43.59 34.31 -53.48
N ILE A 10 44.75 33.70 -53.76
CA ILE A 10 44.85 32.27 -54.08
C ILE A 10 44.63 31.40 -52.84
N ILE A 11 45.16 31.81 -51.68
CA ILE A 11 44.97 31.08 -50.41
C ILE A 11 43.51 31.14 -49.95
N ALA A 12 42.84 32.29 -50.14
CA ALA A 12 41.41 32.42 -49.84
C ALA A 12 40.52 31.58 -50.78
N MET A 13 40.93 31.44 -52.06
CA MET A 13 40.21 30.61 -53.03
C MET A 13 40.41 29.11 -52.79
N LEU A 14 41.59 28.67 -52.33
CA LEU A 14 41.83 27.27 -51.95
C LEU A 14 41.01 26.84 -50.71
N PHE A 15 40.76 27.75 -49.76
CA PHE A 15 39.97 27.44 -48.56
C PHE A 15 38.47 27.31 -48.84
N PHE A 16 37.98 27.89 -49.93
CA PHE A 16 36.57 27.79 -50.34
C PHE A 16 36.24 26.47 -51.05
N ILE A 17 37.24 25.78 -51.59
CA ILE A 17 37.06 24.52 -52.33
C ILE A 17 36.97 23.31 -51.39
N SER A 18 37.34 23.44 -50.12
CA SER A 18 37.29 22.35 -49.13
C SER A 18 35.93 22.18 -48.43
N ALA A 19 34.91 22.99 -48.76
CA ALA A 19 33.53 22.78 -48.33
C ALA A 19 32.88 21.65 -49.16
N GLY A 20 33.50 20.47 -49.18
CA GLY A 20 32.91 19.26 -49.75
C GLY A 20 31.66 18.88 -48.96
N MET A 21 30.53 18.83 -49.65
CA MET A 21 29.25 18.33 -49.15
C MET A 21 29.44 16.99 -48.42
N ALA A 22 29.35 17.00 -47.09
CA ALA A 22 29.19 15.79 -46.31
C ALA A 22 27.77 15.25 -46.57
N ARG A 23 27.61 14.42 -47.60
CA ARG A 23 26.40 13.61 -47.79
C ARG A 23 26.42 12.50 -46.75
N ALA A 24 25.54 12.56 -45.75
CA ALA A 24 25.39 11.53 -44.74
C ALA A 24 24.73 10.30 -45.37
N GLN A 25 25.53 9.40 -45.93
CA GLN A 25 25.06 8.12 -46.46
C GLN A 25 24.82 7.17 -45.29
N VAL A 26 23.59 6.70 -45.12
CA VAL A 26 23.24 5.67 -44.14
C VAL A 26 23.05 4.37 -44.89
N TYR A 27 23.77 3.35 -44.45
CA TYR A 27 23.70 2.01 -45.02
C TYR A 27 22.73 1.18 -44.19
N LYS A 28 21.81 0.50 -44.87
CA LYS A 28 21.00 -0.57 -44.30
C LYS A 28 21.63 -1.90 -44.71
N TRP A 29 21.92 -2.76 -43.75
CA TRP A 29 22.35 -4.13 -44.03
C TRP A 29 21.64 -5.12 -43.12
N THR A 30 21.55 -6.36 -43.59
CA THR A 30 21.06 -7.49 -42.80
C THR A 30 22.26 -8.35 -42.40
N ASP A 31 22.40 -8.66 -41.11
CA ASP A 31 23.47 -9.52 -40.63
C ASP A 31 23.18 -11.01 -40.86
N ALA A 32 24.15 -11.88 -40.56
CA ALA A 32 24.02 -13.32 -40.72
C ALA A 32 22.91 -13.96 -39.84
N SER A 33 22.43 -13.24 -38.83
CA SER A 33 21.31 -13.65 -37.97
C SER A 33 19.94 -13.17 -38.46
N GLY A 34 19.89 -12.41 -39.56
CA GLY A 34 18.67 -11.85 -40.13
C GLY A 34 18.23 -10.51 -39.54
N GLN A 35 19.04 -9.88 -38.67
CA GLN A 35 18.71 -8.58 -38.08
C GLN A 35 19.14 -7.43 -38.99
N VAL A 36 18.28 -6.41 -39.09
CA VAL A 36 18.49 -5.22 -39.91
C VAL A 36 19.20 -4.14 -39.09
N HIS A 37 20.35 -3.70 -39.57
CA HIS A 37 21.17 -2.66 -38.96
C HIS A 37 21.24 -1.41 -39.84
N TYR A 38 21.40 -0.25 -39.21
CA TYR A 38 21.55 1.05 -39.87
C TYR A 38 22.80 1.75 -39.34
N GLY A 39 23.66 2.28 -40.22
CA GLY A 39 24.88 2.95 -39.78
C GLY A 39 25.60 3.71 -40.90
N GLN A 40 26.52 4.59 -40.52
CA GLN A 40 27.33 5.39 -41.46
C GLN A 40 28.56 4.63 -42.00
N LYS A 41 28.91 3.48 -41.41
CA LYS A 41 30.09 2.70 -41.80
C LYS A 41 29.66 1.27 -42.13
N LYS A 42 29.92 0.84 -43.37
CA LYS A 42 29.70 -0.54 -43.83
C LYS A 42 30.64 -1.51 -43.09
N PRO A 43 30.14 -2.62 -42.52
CA PRO A 43 30.97 -3.77 -42.12
C PRO A 43 31.34 -4.60 -43.37
N ASP A 44 32.55 -5.17 -43.39
CA ASP A 44 33.07 -5.93 -44.54
C ASP A 44 32.27 -7.22 -44.81
N ASP A 45 31.63 -7.78 -43.80
CA ASP A 45 30.94 -9.09 -43.84
C ASP A 45 29.44 -9.02 -44.22
N ALA A 46 28.95 -7.87 -44.70
CA ALA A 46 27.54 -7.70 -45.03
C ALA A 46 27.18 -8.20 -46.44
N THR A 47 26.35 -9.25 -46.53
CA THR A 47 25.95 -9.91 -47.78
C THR A 47 24.98 -9.09 -48.65
N GLN A 48 24.22 -8.18 -48.04
CA GLN A 48 23.26 -7.33 -48.76
C GLN A 48 23.26 -5.92 -48.16
N VAL A 49 23.78 -4.95 -48.92
CA VAL A 49 23.94 -3.55 -48.50
C VAL A 49 23.08 -2.68 -49.40
N GLN A 50 22.20 -1.88 -48.79
CA GLN A 50 21.37 -0.92 -49.49
C GLN A 50 21.72 0.49 -48.98
N THR A 51 22.18 1.34 -49.90
CA THR A 51 22.55 2.73 -49.59
C THR A 51 21.29 3.57 -49.53
N LEU A 52 21.00 4.18 -48.38
CA LEU A 52 19.94 5.16 -48.24
C LEU A 52 20.55 6.56 -48.30
N ASP A 53 20.16 7.31 -49.33
CA ASP A 53 20.47 8.73 -49.43
C ASP A 53 19.41 9.48 -48.63
N ILE A 54 19.77 9.89 -47.41
CA ILE A 54 18.87 10.65 -46.54
C ILE A 54 19.06 12.12 -46.91
N ALA A 55 18.06 12.68 -47.59
CA ALA A 55 18.01 14.12 -47.80
C ALA A 55 18.01 14.83 -46.43
N PRO A 56 18.82 15.88 -46.23
CA PRO A 56 18.81 16.64 -44.99
C PRO A 56 17.40 17.15 -44.73
N SER A 57 16.91 16.93 -43.52
CA SER A 57 15.57 17.37 -43.11
C SER A 57 15.44 18.87 -43.40
N PRO A 58 14.35 19.34 -44.03
CA PRO A 58 14.15 20.77 -44.24
C PRO A 58 14.28 21.48 -42.89
N PRO A 59 14.89 22.68 -42.83
CA PRO A 59 15.00 23.42 -41.59
C PRO A 59 13.61 23.55 -40.99
N ALA A 60 13.46 23.13 -39.72
CA ALA A 60 12.20 23.18 -39.02
C ALA A 60 11.64 24.60 -39.18
N ALA A 61 10.48 24.73 -39.85
CA ALA A 61 9.76 25.99 -39.86
C ALA A 61 9.53 26.35 -38.38
N SER A 62 10.06 27.49 -37.95
CA SER A 62 9.99 27.93 -36.56
C SER A 62 8.53 27.91 -36.12
N ALA A 63 8.14 26.88 -35.36
CA ALA A 63 6.86 26.89 -34.66
C ALA A 63 6.82 28.18 -33.85
N THR A 64 5.83 29.02 -34.12
CA THR A 64 5.76 30.31 -33.45
C THR A 64 5.56 30.04 -31.96
N ASN A 65 6.12 30.88 -31.08
CA ASN A 65 5.98 30.68 -29.62
C ASN A 65 4.51 30.57 -29.15
N ALA A 66 3.57 31.10 -29.94
CA ALA A 66 2.13 30.98 -29.72
C ALA A 66 1.59 29.55 -29.88
N ASP A 67 2.08 28.78 -30.87
CA ASP A 67 1.65 27.39 -31.09
C ASP A 67 2.14 26.47 -29.95
N SER A 68 3.36 26.69 -29.48
CA SER A 68 3.93 25.97 -28.34
C SER A 68 3.18 26.26 -27.02
N ALA A 69 2.78 27.52 -26.79
CA ALA A 69 2.03 27.89 -25.60
C ALA A 69 0.61 27.28 -25.59
N ALA A 70 -0.05 27.23 -26.75
CA ALA A 70 -1.36 26.60 -26.90
C ALA A 70 -1.31 25.09 -26.63
N GLU A 71 -0.26 24.41 -27.09
CA GLU A 71 -0.09 22.97 -26.86
C GLU A 71 0.21 22.65 -25.39
N VAL A 72 1.06 23.43 -24.73
CA VAL A 72 1.31 23.30 -23.29
C VAL A 72 0.02 23.52 -22.48
N ALA A 73 -0.80 24.50 -22.86
CA ALA A 73 -2.09 24.73 -22.19
C ALA A 73 -3.04 23.54 -22.35
N ARG A 74 -3.10 22.90 -23.53
CA ARG A 74 -3.90 21.68 -23.73
C ARG A 74 -3.40 20.50 -22.90
N LEU A 75 -2.09 20.28 -22.86
CA LEU A 75 -1.49 19.20 -22.08
C LEU A 75 -1.75 19.39 -20.58
N ASN A 76 -1.66 20.63 -20.08
CA ASN A 76 -2.00 20.96 -18.70
C ASN A 76 -3.49 20.77 -18.42
N ALA A 77 -4.39 21.20 -19.31
CA ALA A 77 -5.82 21.00 -19.14
C ALA A 77 -6.19 19.51 -19.10
N LEU A 78 -5.55 18.69 -19.94
CA LEU A 78 -5.74 17.24 -19.94
C LEU A 78 -5.19 16.59 -18.66
N SER A 79 -4.01 17.02 -18.19
CA SER A 79 -3.40 16.49 -16.97
C SER A 79 -4.23 16.84 -15.73
N GLU A 80 -4.74 18.06 -15.63
CA GLU A 80 -5.67 18.47 -14.57
C GLU A 80 -6.97 17.68 -14.60
N LYS A 81 -7.53 17.41 -15.80
CA LYS A 81 -8.73 16.59 -15.93
C LYS A 81 -8.49 15.17 -15.40
N MET A 82 -7.39 14.53 -15.82
CA MET A 82 -7.02 13.19 -15.33
C MET A 82 -6.74 13.19 -13.81
N ALA A 83 -6.11 14.24 -13.29
CA ALA A 83 -5.87 14.38 -11.85
C ALA A 83 -7.18 14.46 -11.06
N ARG A 84 -8.13 15.27 -11.52
CA ARG A 84 -9.47 15.38 -10.93
C ARG A 84 -10.23 14.06 -10.98
N GLU A 85 -10.20 13.36 -12.11
CA GLU A 85 -10.86 12.05 -12.25
C GLU A 85 -10.27 11.02 -11.27
N ARG A 86 -8.94 10.98 -11.12
CA ARG A 86 -8.30 10.09 -10.13
C ARG A 86 -8.67 10.46 -8.70
N GLN A 87 -8.68 11.75 -8.37
CA GLN A 87 -9.08 12.22 -7.04
C GLN A 87 -10.53 11.86 -6.74
N ALA A 88 -11.44 12.07 -7.69
CA ALA A 88 -12.85 11.71 -7.55
C ALA A 88 -13.04 10.19 -7.41
N ALA A 89 -12.31 9.39 -8.19
CA ALA A 89 -12.37 7.93 -8.08
C ALA A 89 -11.85 7.43 -6.73
N GLU A 90 -10.77 8.02 -6.22
CA GLU A 90 -10.23 7.68 -4.90
C GLU A 90 -11.19 8.10 -3.78
N GLN A 91 -11.75 9.30 -3.84
CA GLN A 91 -12.76 9.76 -2.89
C GLN A 91 -14.00 8.85 -2.90
N ALA A 92 -14.48 8.44 -4.07
CA ALA A 92 -15.60 7.52 -4.19
C ALA A 92 -15.28 6.14 -3.58
N ARG A 93 -14.05 5.63 -3.74
CA ARG A 93 -13.60 4.39 -3.09
C ARG A 93 -13.55 4.52 -1.58
N GLN A 94 -13.01 5.62 -1.07
CA GLN A 94 -12.95 5.88 0.37
C GLN A 94 -14.36 5.99 0.97
N GLU A 95 -15.24 6.74 0.31
CA GLU A 95 -16.62 6.88 0.78
C GLU A 95 -17.38 5.55 0.74
N GLN A 96 -17.16 4.74 -0.29
CA GLN A 96 -17.72 3.38 -0.35
C GLN A 96 -17.18 2.51 0.79
N ALA A 97 -15.87 2.53 1.04
CA ALA A 97 -15.27 1.78 2.13
C ALA A 97 -15.81 2.21 3.51
N ILE A 98 -16.04 3.51 3.71
CA ILE A 98 -16.65 4.04 4.94
C ILE A 98 -18.09 3.53 5.08
N ARG A 99 -18.90 3.60 4.01
CA ARG A 99 -20.27 3.08 4.01
C ARG A 99 -20.32 1.59 4.31
N ASP A 100 -19.46 0.81 3.66
CA ASP A 100 -19.39 -0.64 3.85
C ASP A 100 -18.97 -0.98 5.30
N LEU A 101 -18.00 -0.25 5.87
CA LEU A 101 -17.59 -0.39 7.27
C LEU A 101 -18.70 -0.02 8.25
N GLU A 102 -19.48 1.03 7.95
CA GLU A 102 -20.61 1.44 8.78
C GLU A 102 -21.71 0.37 8.76
N GLN A 103 -22.05 -0.15 7.57
CA GLN A 103 -23.02 -1.24 7.43
C GLN A 103 -22.57 -2.50 8.17
N ALA A 104 -21.30 -2.89 8.03
CA ALA A 104 -20.75 -4.03 8.76
C ALA A 104 -20.81 -3.81 10.29
N ASN A 105 -20.50 -2.61 10.76
CA ASN A 105 -20.64 -2.27 12.19
C ASN A 105 -22.10 -2.35 12.67
N GLN A 106 -23.04 -1.84 11.89
CA GLN A 106 -24.46 -1.92 12.21
C GLN A 106 -24.94 -3.37 12.25
N GLN A 107 -24.53 -4.20 11.28
CA GLN A 107 -24.83 -5.63 11.26
C GLN A 107 -24.27 -6.34 12.50
N LEU A 108 -22.98 -6.16 12.80
CA LEU A 108 -22.35 -6.73 13.99
C LEU A 108 -23.05 -6.31 15.28
N LYS A 109 -23.49 -5.05 15.38
CA LYS A 109 -24.26 -4.57 16.53
C LYS A 109 -25.61 -5.28 16.64
N ASN A 110 -26.33 -5.45 15.53
CA ASN A 110 -27.61 -6.15 15.50
C ASN A 110 -27.45 -7.64 15.83
N ASP A 111 -26.41 -8.28 15.32
CA ASP A 111 -26.09 -9.68 15.60
C ASP A 111 -25.74 -9.89 17.07
N LEU A 112 -24.90 -9.01 17.65
CA LEU A 112 -24.57 -9.05 19.07
C LEU A 112 -25.82 -8.85 19.94
N LEU A 113 -26.70 -7.92 19.57
CA LEU A 113 -27.96 -7.68 20.28
C LEU A 113 -28.88 -8.91 20.22
N ASN A 114 -29.01 -9.52 19.05
CA ASN A 114 -29.79 -10.74 18.87
C ASN A 114 -29.22 -11.89 19.70
N GLN A 115 -27.89 -12.05 19.72
CA GLN A 115 -27.23 -13.06 20.52
C GLN A 115 -27.47 -12.85 22.02
N GLN A 116 -27.39 -11.60 22.51
CA GLN A 116 -27.71 -11.29 23.90
C GLN A 116 -29.18 -11.61 24.24
N LEU A 117 -30.11 -11.30 23.34
CA LEU A 117 -31.51 -11.60 23.53
C LEU A 117 -31.78 -13.11 23.56
N GLN A 118 -31.12 -13.89 22.70
CA GLN A 118 -31.19 -15.36 22.72
C GLN A 118 -30.66 -15.92 24.04
N GLN A 119 -29.51 -15.46 24.50
CA GLN A 119 -28.96 -15.88 25.79
C GLN A 119 -29.88 -15.54 26.97
N GLN A 120 -30.56 -14.39 26.92
CA GLN A 120 -31.56 -14.03 27.95
C GLN A 120 -32.75 -14.99 27.91
N LYS A 121 -33.29 -15.28 26.73
CA LYS A 121 -34.40 -16.23 26.56
C LYS A 121 -34.03 -17.65 27.01
N GLU A 122 -32.80 -18.09 26.73
CA GLU A 122 -32.29 -19.38 27.18
C GLU A 122 -32.19 -19.44 28.71
N LYS A 123 -31.66 -18.38 29.35
CA LYS A 123 -31.62 -18.28 30.82
C LYS A 123 -33.00 -18.21 31.45
N GLU A 124 -33.94 -17.50 30.83
CA GLU A 124 -35.34 -17.46 31.27
C GLU A 124 -35.98 -18.86 31.18
N LYS A 125 -35.71 -19.59 30.09
CA LYS A 125 -36.21 -20.97 29.93
C LYS A 125 -35.55 -21.95 30.90
N GLU A 126 -34.24 -21.83 31.14
CA GLU A 126 -33.54 -22.63 32.15
C GLU A 126 -34.09 -22.37 33.56
N LYS A 127 -34.39 -21.10 33.87
CA LYS A 127 -35.03 -20.73 35.13
C LYS A 127 -36.44 -21.34 35.24
N ASP A 128 -37.26 -21.23 34.20
CA ASP A 128 -38.62 -21.80 34.16
C ASP A 128 -38.60 -23.34 34.32
N ASP A 129 -37.68 -24.02 33.64
CA ASP A 129 -37.48 -25.47 33.79
C ASP A 129 -37.01 -25.82 35.21
N SER A 130 -36.09 -25.03 35.79
CA SER A 130 -35.62 -25.24 37.16
C SER A 130 -36.71 -25.02 38.22
N ASP A 131 -37.62 -24.04 38.04
CA ASP A 131 -38.77 -23.84 38.92
C ASP A 131 -39.81 -24.98 38.76
N SER A 132 -39.90 -25.60 37.57
CA SER A 132 -40.76 -26.76 37.33
C SER A 132 -40.26 -28.06 38.00
N VAL A 133 -38.95 -28.18 38.22
CA VAL A 133 -38.31 -29.37 38.83
C VAL A 133 -38.38 -29.38 40.37
N VAL A 134 -38.73 -28.26 41.03
CA VAL A 134 -38.75 -28.16 42.52
C VAL A 134 -40.04 -28.71 43.18
N PHE A 135 -41.06 -29.13 42.43
CA PHE A 135 -42.25 -29.82 43.00
C PHE A 135 -42.14 -31.36 43.06
N GLY A 136 -40.93 -31.90 42.98
CA GLY A 136 -40.68 -33.30 43.35
C GLY A 136 -40.69 -33.46 44.86
N TYR A 137 -41.83 -33.79 45.45
CA TYR A 137 -41.91 -34.27 46.84
C TYR A 137 -40.83 -35.36 47.03
N PRO A 138 -39.91 -35.22 48.01
CA PRO A 138 -38.96 -36.28 48.27
C PRO A 138 -39.75 -37.54 48.67
N PRO A 139 -39.39 -38.73 48.17
CA PRO A 139 -40.04 -39.95 48.59
C PRO A 139 -39.95 -40.05 50.12
N PHE A 140 -41.08 -40.32 50.77
CA PHE A 140 -41.18 -40.53 52.22
C PHE A 140 -40.25 -41.68 52.61
N TYR A 141 -39.04 -41.36 53.04
CA TYR A 141 -38.22 -42.31 53.77
C TYR A 141 -38.76 -42.38 55.20
N PRO A 142 -39.18 -43.55 55.70
CA PRO A 142 -39.46 -43.71 57.12
C PRO A 142 -38.15 -43.49 57.87
N TYR A 143 -38.01 -42.32 58.51
CA TYR A 143 -36.89 -42.01 59.38
C TYR A 143 -36.87 -43.03 60.54
N PRO A 144 -35.81 -43.84 60.72
CA PRO A 144 -35.58 -44.45 62.02
C PRO A 144 -35.25 -43.34 63.01
N TYR A 145 -35.86 -43.43 64.20
CA TYR A 145 -35.77 -42.53 65.35
C TYR A 145 -34.44 -41.74 65.49
N PRO A 146 -34.49 -40.48 65.96
CA PRO A 146 -33.30 -39.67 66.13
C PRO A 146 -32.36 -40.31 67.16
N ARG A 147 -31.16 -40.71 66.72
CA ARG A 147 -30.04 -40.94 67.63
C ARG A 147 -29.73 -39.61 68.32
N PRO A 148 -29.31 -39.62 69.60
CA PRO A 148 -28.83 -38.40 70.25
C PRO A 148 -27.64 -37.86 69.44
N TYR A 149 -27.73 -36.63 68.96
CA TYR A 149 -26.60 -35.96 68.33
C TYR A 149 -25.45 -35.88 69.36
N PRO A 150 -24.22 -36.31 69.00
CA PRO A 150 -23.08 -35.97 69.82
C PRO A 150 -22.93 -34.45 69.81
N SER A 151 -22.84 -33.85 71.00
CA SER A 151 -22.55 -32.44 71.21
C SER A 151 -21.15 -32.13 70.67
N TYR A 152 -21.06 -31.78 69.40
CA TYR A 152 -19.82 -31.23 68.85
C TYR A 152 -19.56 -29.88 69.54
N PRO A 153 -18.36 -29.66 70.08
CA PRO A 153 -17.99 -28.33 70.55
C PRO A 153 -18.04 -27.37 69.35
N PRO A 154 -18.52 -26.13 69.54
CA PRO A 154 -18.52 -25.14 68.46
C PRO A 154 -17.09 -25.00 67.93
N LYS A 155 -16.91 -25.17 66.61
CA LYS A 155 -15.63 -24.88 65.97
C LYS A 155 -15.28 -23.41 66.28
N PRO A 156 -14.02 -23.07 66.64
CA PRO A 156 -13.61 -21.69 66.75
C PRO A 156 -13.88 -21.02 65.40
N HIS A 157 -14.66 -19.95 65.43
CA HIS A 157 -14.82 -19.15 64.23
C HIS A 157 -13.45 -18.52 63.96
N PRO A 158 -12.90 -18.59 62.72
CA PRO A 158 -11.74 -17.78 62.40
C PRO A 158 -12.10 -16.31 62.66
N PRO A 159 -11.19 -15.49 63.21
CA PRO A 159 -11.48 -14.08 63.44
C PRO A 159 -11.86 -13.45 62.10
N GLN A 160 -13.13 -13.05 61.98
CA GLN A 160 -13.59 -12.21 60.88
C GLN A 160 -12.74 -10.94 60.91
N PRO A 161 -11.91 -10.65 59.90
CA PRO A 161 -11.34 -9.33 59.79
C PRO A 161 -12.50 -8.42 59.33
N TRP A 162 -12.84 -7.47 60.19
CA TRP A 162 -13.71 -6.31 59.95
C TRP A 162 -15.21 -6.51 60.13
N PRO A 163 -15.83 -5.67 60.97
CA PRO A 163 -17.16 -5.15 60.71
C PRO A 163 -17.06 -3.66 60.36
N CYS A 164 -17.23 -3.32 59.07
CA CYS A 164 -17.71 -2.00 58.70
C CYS A 164 -19.25 -2.08 58.61
N GLU A 165 -19.90 -1.78 59.73
CA GLU A 165 -21.29 -1.30 59.77
C GLU A 165 -21.26 0.17 60.23
N PRO A 166 -22.14 1.06 59.72
CA PRO A 166 -23.41 0.77 59.04
C PRO A 166 -23.44 1.13 57.53
N TRP A 167 -24.33 0.44 56.81
CA TRP A 167 -24.72 0.67 55.41
C TRP A 167 -25.25 2.10 55.18
N PRO A 168 -24.92 2.82 54.09
CA PRO A 168 -24.86 2.35 52.69
C PRO A 168 -23.54 2.66 51.95
N ALA A 169 -22.46 3.02 52.65
CA ALA A 169 -21.23 3.56 52.04
C ALA A 169 -20.35 2.53 51.28
N CYS A 170 -20.61 1.22 51.39
CA CYS A 170 -19.74 0.19 50.83
C CYS A 170 -19.97 -0.14 49.34
N ARG A 171 -20.71 0.67 48.60
CA ARG A 171 -20.98 0.48 47.16
C ARG A 171 -20.24 1.43 46.22
N GLN A 172 -19.23 2.17 46.67
CA GLN A 172 -18.38 2.89 45.72
C GLN A 172 -17.22 1.99 45.30
N PRO A 173 -17.16 1.52 44.03
CA PRO A 173 -15.91 0.99 43.52
C PRO A 173 -14.84 2.08 43.68
N PRO A 174 -13.59 1.73 44.04
CA PRO A 174 -12.53 2.72 44.15
C PRO A 174 -12.43 3.52 42.84
N PRO A 175 -12.18 4.83 42.91
CA PRO A 175 -12.01 5.64 41.70
C PRO A 175 -10.92 5.00 40.82
N PRO A 176 -11.07 5.02 39.48
CA PRO A 176 -10.11 4.39 38.59
C PRO A 176 -8.71 4.96 38.82
N GLU A 177 -7.73 4.06 38.93
CA GLU A 177 -6.31 4.39 39.10
C GLU A 177 -5.88 5.37 37.98
N PRO A 178 -5.15 6.46 38.28
CA PRO A 178 -4.65 7.34 37.23
C PRO A 178 -3.80 6.53 36.24
N PRO A 179 -3.82 6.86 34.94
CA PRO A 179 -3.09 6.10 33.93
C PRO A 179 -1.61 6.06 34.32
N ARG A 180 -1.12 4.84 34.55
CA ARG A 180 0.28 4.56 34.83
C ARG A 180 1.09 5.14 33.67
N PRO A 181 2.12 5.98 33.92
CA PRO A 181 3.02 6.40 32.85
C PRO A 181 3.56 5.15 32.18
N GLY A 182 3.22 4.95 30.91
CA GLY A 182 3.74 3.83 30.13
C GLY A 182 5.27 3.86 30.17
N PRO A 183 5.94 2.70 30.02
CA PRO A 183 7.40 2.69 29.93
C PRO A 183 7.83 3.69 28.86
N LEU A 184 8.70 4.63 29.23
CA LEU A 184 9.30 5.58 28.30
C LEU A 184 9.77 4.79 27.08
N ALA A 185 9.20 5.12 25.92
CA ALA A 185 9.59 4.51 24.66
C ALA A 185 11.10 4.63 24.55
N LYS A 186 11.81 3.50 24.52
CA LYS A 186 13.23 3.49 24.22
C LYS A 186 13.42 4.26 22.91
N PRO A 187 14.40 5.17 22.82
CA PRO A 187 14.65 5.90 21.58
C PRO A 187 14.80 4.90 20.44
N ASN A 188 14.03 5.13 19.39
CA ASN A 188 13.96 4.30 18.19
C ASN A 188 15.40 4.05 17.68
N PRO A 189 15.83 2.81 17.41
CA PRO A 189 17.15 2.59 16.82
C PRO A 189 17.24 3.36 15.52
N THR A 190 18.28 4.19 15.39
CA THR A 190 18.61 4.91 14.16
C THR A 190 18.60 3.95 13.00
N PHE A 191 17.67 4.15 12.06
CA PHE A 191 17.60 3.38 10.84
C PHE A 191 18.90 3.59 10.04
N GLN A 192 19.76 2.57 10.02
CA GLN A 192 20.90 2.51 9.12
C GLN A 192 20.46 1.71 7.89
N PRO A 193 20.25 2.36 6.73
CA PRO A 193 19.95 1.60 5.51
C PRO A 193 21.15 0.72 5.18
N ALA A 194 20.90 -0.57 4.93
CA ALA A 194 21.93 -1.45 4.39
C ALA A 194 22.44 -0.88 3.05
N PRO A 195 23.75 -0.94 2.75
CA PRO A 195 24.23 -0.57 1.43
C PRO A 195 23.54 -1.46 0.41
N ALA A 196 22.98 -0.82 -0.62
CA ALA A 196 22.31 -1.49 -1.73
C ALA A 196 23.24 -2.57 -2.29
N ARG A 197 22.94 -3.83 -1.98
CA ARG A 197 23.56 -4.95 -2.69
C ARG A 197 22.98 -4.89 -4.09
N VAL A 198 23.79 -4.42 -5.03
CA VAL A 198 23.60 -4.65 -6.46
C VAL A 198 23.44 -6.16 -6.61
N ALA A 199 22.22 -6.61 -6.91
CA ALA A 199 22.00 -7.99 -7.30
C ALA A 199 22.84 -8.24 -8.55
N PRO A 200 23.70 -9.28 -8.60
CA PRO A 200 24.25 -9.70 -9.87
C PRO A 200 23.08 -10.11 -10.75
N THR A 201 23.00 -9.48 -11.92
CA THR A 201 22.09 -9.84 -13.00
C THR A 201 22.11 -11.37 -13.21
N PRO A 202 20.94 -12.04 -13.28
CA PRO A 202 20.93 -13.42 -13.71
C PRO A 202 21.45 -13.45 -15.16
N LYS A 203 22.63 -14.05 -15.36
CA LYS A 203 23.07 -14.48 -16.68
C LYS A 203 21.97 -15.37 -17.24
N ALA A 204 21.23 -14.85 -18.22
CA ALA A 204 20.33 -15.65 -19.01
C ALA A 204 21.14 -16.79 -19.63
N PHE A 205 20.92 -18.00 -19.10
CA PHE A 205 21.30 -19.23 -19.76
C PHE A 205 20.40 -19.37 -20.98
N PHE A 206 20.89 -18.88 -22.12
CA PHE A 206 20.34 -19.29 -23.40
C PHE A 206 20.74 -20.74 -23.63
N ARG A 207 19.78 -21.64 -23.37
CA ARG A 207 19.81 -23.00 -23.87
C ARG A 207 19.15 -22.95 -25.25
N SER A 208 19.94 -23.21 -26.27
CA SER A 208 19.50 -23.39 -27.65
C SER A 208 20.10 -24.73 -28.18
N PRO A 209 19.49 -25.32 -29.20
CA PRO A 209 19.01 -26.71 -29.25
C PRO A 209 20.08 -27.80 -29.42
#